data_AF-A0AAV2S0P7-F1
#
_entry.id   AF-A0AAV2S0P7-F1
#
_cell.length_a   1.000
_cell.length_b   1.000
_cell.length_c   1.000
_cell.angle_alpha   90.00
_cell.angle_beta   90.00
_cell.angle_gamma   90.00
#
_symmetry.space_group_name_H-M   'P 1'
#
loop_
_entity.id
_entity.type
_entity.pdbx_description
1 polymer ?
#
loop_
_entity_poly.entity_id
_entity_poly.type
_entity_poly.pdbx_seq_one_letter_code
_entity_poly.pdbx_strand_id
1 'polypeptide(L)'
;QAFSLLFFLMLFSLGIGSLACDTGMVITVVCDQFPKCKRSIVTFCVCLISFLVGLLYVTPGGQWILESVDFFTNGFVRFAIVVVEVIALNWIYGTTAFIHDVNFMLGRNLGWYWRICWSVLIPVSLIIILGYSIITIQLPTMNGQYFPTSLYVCGWMIPVTVLLVIVFGFAHTVNGAPGQSLTQKLKTSFYPKKSWGPKKTNHREDWKIHIKSLNST
;
A
#
# COMPACT_ATOMS: atom_id res chain seq x y z
N GLN A 1 8.83 39.26 6.24
CA GLN A 1 7.72 38.91 5.32
C GLN A 1 8.16 37.90 4.26
N ALA A 2 9.26 38.14 3.52
CA ALA A 2 9.77 37.18 2.52
C ALA A 2 10.04 35.77 3.07
N PHE A 3 10.63 35.66 4.27
CA PHE A 3 10.88 34.37 4.92
C PHE A 3 9.59 33.57 5.18
N SER A 4 8.54 34.21 5.68
CA SER A 4 7.24 33.57 5.93
C SER A 4 6.62 33.04 4.63
N LEU A 5 6.74 33.79 3.53
CA LEU A 5 6.27 33.34 2.22
C LEU A 5 7.03 32.11 1.73
N LEU A 6 8.36 32.11 1.82
CA LEU A 6 9.19 30.95 1.45
C LEU A 6 8.88 29.73 2.31
N PHE A 7 8.63 29.93 3.61
CA PHE A 7 8.27 28.85 4.53
C PHE A 7 6.92 28.21 4.17
N PHE A 8 5.87 29.01 3.94
CA PHE A 8 4.56 28.47 3.53
C PHE A 8 4.60 27.85 2.13
N LEU A 9 5.37 28.42 1.19
CA LEU A 9 5.59 27.85 -0.13
C LEU A 9 6.24 26.46 -0.02
N MET A 10 7.23 26.28 0.86
CA MET A 10 7.86 24.99 1.11
C MET A 10 6.84 23.96 1.62
N LEU A 11 6.04 24.31 2.64
CA LEU A 11 5.00 23.43 3.17
C LEU A 11 3.95 23.06 2.10
N PHE A 12 3.54 24.03 1.28
CA PHE A 12 2.61 23.81 0.19
C PHE A 12 3.16 22.87 -0.88
N SER A 13 4.42 23.07 -1.30
CA SER A 13 5.09 22.21 -2.29
C SER A 13 5.29 20.79 -1.76
N LEU A 14 5.62 20.62 -0.48
CA LEU A 14 5.72 19.30 0.17
C LEU A 14 4.36 18.58 0.16
N GLY A 15 3.29 19.30 0.49
CA GLY A 15 1.93 18.75 0.45
C GLY A 15 1.52 18.30 -0.97
N ILE A 16 1.75 19.14 -1.99
CA ILE A 16 1.41 18.80 -3.38
C ILE A 16 2.14 17.55 -3.85
N GLY A 17 3.44 17.42 -3.56
CA GLY A 17 4.24 16.28 -3.98
C GLY A 17 3.68 14.94 -3.48
N SER A 18 3.35 14.88 -2.18
CA SER A 18 2.75 13.68 -1.57
C SER A 18 1.35 13.40 -2.14
N LEU A 19 0.49 14.41 -2.25
CA LEU A 19 -0.86 14.26 -2.80
C LEU A 19 -0.87 13.77 -4.25
N ALA A 20 0.09 14.24 -5.06
CA ALA A 20 0.23 13.80 -6.45
C ALA A 20 0.64 12.32 -6.54
N CYS A 21 1.51 11.85 -5.65
CA CYS A 21 1.91 10.44 -5.56
C CYS A 21 0.71 9.54 -5.20
N ASP A 22 0.00 9.87 -4.12
CA ASP A 22 -1.12 9.08 -3.63
C ASP A 22 -2.29 9.04 -4.64
N THR A 23 -2.62 10.20 -5.22
CA THR A 23 -3.67 10.28 -6.25
C THR A 23 -3.25 9.51 -7.51
N GLY A 24 -1.97 9.58 -7.88
CA GLY A 24 -1.41 8.81 -9.00
C GLY A 24 -1.50 7.31 -8.79
N MET A 25 -1.28 6.83 -7.56
CA MET A 25 -1.44 5.42 -7.19
C MET A 25 -2.88 4.97 -7.41
N VAL A 26 -3.86 5.71 -6.89
CA VAL A 26 -5.29 5.37 -7.03
C VAL A 26 -5.70 5.34 -8.51
N ILE A 27 -5.32 6.35 -9.29
CA ILE A 27 -5.63 6.41 -10.73
C ILE A 27 -5.02 5.20 -11.46
N THR A 28 -3.78 4.83 -11.12
CA THR A 28 -3.09 3.70 -11.76
C THR A 28 -3.79 2.38 -11.47
N VAL A 29 -4.13 2.12 -10.21
CA VAL A 29 -4.87 0.89 -9.80
C VAL A 29 -6.21 0.79 -10.52
N VAL A 30 -6.97 1.89 -10.62
CA VAL A 30 -8.27 1.91 -11.32
C VAL A 30 -8.09 1.68 -12.83
N CYS A 31 -7.09 2.31 -13.45
CA CYS A 31 -6.82 2.12 -14.88
C CYS A 31 -6.33 0.70 -15.21
N ASP A 32 -5.56 0.08 -14.31
CA ASP A 32 -5.09 -1.30 -14.49
C ASP A 32 -6.23 -2.33 -14.39
N GLN A 33 -7.21 -2.07 -13.52
CA GLN A 33 -8.39 -2.93 -13.40
C GLN A 33 -9.41 -2.72 -14.53
N PHE A 34 -9.56 -1.47 -15.01
CA PHE A 34 -10.49 -1.10 -16.08
C PHE A 34 -9.76 -0.56 -17.31
N PRO A 35 -9.08 -1.42 -18.10
CA PRO A 35 -8.25 -0.98 -19.22
C PRO A 35 -9.03 -0.34 -20.39
N LYS A 36 -10.36 -0.46 -20.40
CA LYS A 36 -11.24 0.16 -21.40
C LYS A 36 -11.56 1.63 -21.10
N CYS A 37 -11.39 2.07 -19.85
CA CYS A 37 -11.69 3.43 -19.44
C CYS A 37 -10.55 4.39 -19.83
N LYS A 38 -10.90 5.56 -20.37
CA LYS A 38 -9.89 6.60 -20.68
C LYS A 38 -9.32 7.14 -19.37
N ARG A 39 -7.99 7.18 -19.27
CA ARG A 39 -7.27 7.71 -18.09
C ARG A 39 -7.76 9.10 -17.67
N SER A 40 -8.02 9.99 -18.63
CA SER A 40 -8.51 11.35 -18.37
C SER A 40 -9.85 11.38 -17.62
N ILE A 41 -10.76 10.45 -17.93
CA ILE A 41 -12.06 10.36 -17.25
C ILE A 41 -11.87 9.86 -15.81
N VAL A 42 -11.04 8.82 -15.63
CA VAL A 42 -10.71 8.30 -14.30
C VAL A 42 -10.07 9.38 -13.43
N THR A 43 -9.10 10.13 -13.95
CA THR A 43 -8.48 11.25 -13.24
C THR A 43 -9.50 12.32 -12.85
N PHE A 44 -10.37 12.74 -13.77
CA PHE A 44 -11.41 13.72 -13.45
C PHE A 44 -12.35 13.25 -12.33
N CYS A 45 -12.81 11.99 -12.39
CA CYS A 45 -13.67 11.42 -11.36
C CYS A 45 -12.98 11.35 -9.99
N VAL A 46 -11.73 10.88 -9.95
CA VAL A 46 -10.95 10.81 -8.70
C VAL A 46 -10.76 12.21 -8.11
N CYS A 47 -10.36 13.20 -8.92
CA CYS A 47 -10.21 14.58 -8.46
C CYS A 47 -11.52 15.18 -7.95
N LEU A 48 -12.64 14.94 -8.64
CA LEU A 48 -13.95 15.44 -8.24
C LEU A 48 -14.40 14.84 -6.91
N ILE A 49 -14.25 13.52 -6.72
CA ILE A 49 -14.59 12.85 -5.47
C ILE A 49 -13.70 13.37 -4.32
N SER A 50 -12.39 13.45 -4.56
CA SER A 50 -11.44 13.97 -3.56
C SER A 50 -11.72 15.43 -3.19
N PHE A 51 -12.17 16.26 -4.14
CA PHE A 51 -12.58 17.64 -3.86
C PHE A 51 -13.83 17.70 -2.97
N LEU A 52 -14.86 16.88 -3.28
CA LEU A 52 -16.08 16.82 -2.48
C LEU A 52 -15.82 16.34 -1.05
N VAL A 53 -14.97 15.31 -0.88
CA VAL A 53 -14.54 14.85 0.45
C VAL A 53 -13.68 15.90 1.13
N GLY A 54 -12.78 16.56 0.38
CA GLY A 54 -11.94 17.65 0.87
C GLY A 54 -12.74 18.80 1.47
N LEU A 55 -13.91 19.11 0.90
CA LEU A 55 -14.79 20.17 1.40
C LEU A 55 -15.26 19.92 2.85
N LEU A 56 -15.38 18.66 3.27
CA LEU A 56 -15.74 18.32 4.66
C LEU A 56 -14.69 18.79 5.67
N TYR A 57 -13.40 18.74 5.30
CA TYR A 57 -12.29 19.14 6.16
C TYR A 57 -12.13 20.67 6.29
N VAL A 58 -12.73 21.46 5.40
CA VAL A 58 -12.67 22.94 5.45
C VAL A 58 -13.73 23.53 6.38
N THR A 59 -14.70 22.73 6.84
CA THR A 59 -15.75 23.17 7.77
C THR A 59 -15.18 23.49 9.17
N PRO A 60 -15.90 24.25 10.03
CA PRO A 60 -15.42 24.60 11.38
C PRO A 60 -15.10 23.40 12.29
N GLY A 61 -15.71 22.23 12.03
CA GLY A 61 -15.40 20.97 12.72
C GLY A 61 -14.37 20.09 12.01
N GLY A 62 -13.84 20.53 10.86
CA GLY A 62 -13.00 19.73 9.98
C GLY A 62 -11.69 19.28 10.61
N GLN A 63 -11.10 20.06 11.52
CA GLN A 63 -9.90 19.68 12.25
C GLN A 63 -10.09 18.41 13.10
N TRP A 64 -11.26 18.28 13.75
CA TRP A 64 -11.59 17.08 14.52
C TRP A 64 -11.72 15.84 13.64
N ILE A 65 -12.33 16.00 12.45
CA ILE A 65 -12.47 14.91 11.48
C ILE A 65 -11.09 14.53 10.95
N LEU A 66 -10.25 15.51 10.61
CA LEU A 66 -8.91 15.28 10.07
C LEU A 66 -8.03 14.49 11.04
N GLU A 67 -7.97 14.90 12.30
CA GLU A 67 -7.15 14.19 13.28
C GLU A 67 -7.69 12.78 13.57
N SER A 68 -9.01 12.61 13.62
CA SER A 68 -9.61 11.29 13.77
C SER A 68 -9.19 10.36 12.62
N VAL A 69 -9.35 10.81 11.37
CA VAL A 69 -8.98 10.02 10.19
C VAL A 69 -7.48 9.74 10.17
N ASP A 70 -6.64 10.70 10.52
CA ASP A 70 -5.18 10.52 10.60
C ASP A 70 -4.81 9.45 11.64
N PHE A 71 -5.38 9.52 12.85
CA PHE A 71 -5.13 8.54 13.91
C PHE A 71 -5.55 7.11 13.50
N PHE A 72 -6.76 6.95 12.97
CA PHE A 72 -7.29 5.62 12.62
C PHE A 72 -6.71 5.05 11.31
N THR A 73 -6.30 5.91 10.36
CA THR A 73 -5.76 5.47 9.05
C THR A 73 -4.25 5.33 9.06
N ASN A 74 -3.53 6.26 9.69
CA ASN A 74 -2.07 6.36 9.66
C ASN A 74 -1.40 5.89 10.95
N GLY A 75 -2.18 5.49 11.97
CA GLY A 75 -1.68 4.86 13.18
C GLY A 75 -1.31 3.39 12.99
N PHE A 76 -1.53 2.59 14.04
CA PHE A 76 -1.12 1.17 14.10
C PHE A 76 -1.65 0.32 12.93
N VAL A 77 -2.82 0.67 12.37
CA VAL A 77 -3.47 -0.07 11.27
C VAL A 77 -2.61 -0.07 10.01
N ARG A 78 -2.05 1.09 9.62
CA ARG A 78 -1.17 1.20 8.44
C ARG A 78 0.08 0.35 8.63
N PHE A 79 0.72 0.44 9.80
CA PHE A 79 1.90 -0.37 10.09
C PHE A 79 1.60 -1.87 10.07
N ALA A 80 0.45 -2.30 10.60
CA ALA A 80 0.05 -3.70 10.55
C ALA A 80 -0.12 -4.22 9.12
N ILE A 81 -0.75 -3.44 8.23
CA ILE A 81 -0.90 -3.80 6.81
C ILE A 81 0.46 -3.90 6.13
N VAL A 82 1.33 -2.90 6.32
CA VAL A 82 2.67 -2.89 5.71
C VAL A 82 3.53 -4.07 6.19
N VAL A 83 3.44 -4.44 7.47
CA VAL A 83 4.14 -5.65 7.99
C VAL A 83 3.67 -6.91 7.26
N VAL A 84 2.35 -7.08 7.07
CA VAL A 84 1.81 -8.24 6.34
C VAL A 84 2.27 -8.23 4.88
N GLU A 85 2.24 -7.08 4.20
CA GLU A 85 2.71 -6.95 2.81
C GLU A 85 4.20 -7.29 2.66
N VAL A 86 5.04 -6.78 3.57
CA VAL A 86 6.48 -7.03 3.55
C VAL A 86 6.81 -8.49 3.86
N ILE A 87 6.09 -9.13 4.79
CA ILE A 87 6.23 -10.57 5.07
C ILE A 87 5.80 -11.38 3.83
N ALA A 88 4.70 -11.01 3.19
CA ALA A 88 4.24 -11.68 1.98
C ALA A 88 5.28 -11.58 0.84
N LEU A 89 5.87 -10.41 0.63
CA LEU A 89 6.91 -10.23 -0.39
C LEU A 89 8.21 -10.98 -0.06
N ASN A 90 8.69 -10.95 1.17
CA ASN A 90 9.99 -11.54 1.50
C ASN A 90 9.93 -13.06 1.73
N TRP A 91 8.89 -13.59 2.38
CA TRP A 91 8.79 -15.01 2.72
C TRP A 91 7.90 -15.82 1.79
N ILE A 92 6.76 -15.28 1.33
CA ILE A 92 5.84 -16.03 0.47
C ILE A 92 6.34 -15.99 -0.98
N TYR A 93 6.62 -14.79 -1.50
CA TYR A 93 7.21 -14.66 -2.85
C TYR A 93 8.69 -15.07 -2.86
N GLY A 94 9.43 -14.74 -1.79
CA GLY A 94 10.81 -15.13 -1.59
C GLY A 94 11.79 -14.03 -1.99
N THR A 95 12.64 -13.60 -1.06
CA THR A 95 13.64 -12.53 -1.28
C THR A 95 14.57 -12.82 -2.47
N THR A 96 14.96 -14.08 -2.68
CA THR A 96 15.85 -14.45 -3.81
C THR A 96 15.17 -14.26 -5.16
N ALA A 97 13.88 -14.63 -5.27
CA ALA A 97 13.09 -14.41 -6.49
C ALA A 97 12.91 -12.91 -6.76
N PHE A 98 12.63 -12.14 -5.70
CA PHE A 98 12.53 -10.69 -5.81
C PHE A 98 13.84 -10.04 -6.29
N ILE A 99 14.99 -10.42 -5.73
CA ILE A 99 16.30 -9.91 -6.14
C ILE A 99 16.58 -10.22 -7.61
N HIS A 100 16.22 -11.42 -8.05
CA HIS A 100 16.37 -11.83 -9.44
C HIS A 100 15.54 -10.95 -10.38
N ASP A 101 14.28 -10.69 -10.04
CA ASP A 101 13.43 -9.81 -10.85
C ASP A 101 14.01 -8.39 -10.94
N VAL A 102 14.54 -7.87 -9.83
CA VAL A 102 15.19 -6.56 -9.83
C VAL A 102 16.51 -6.57 -10.62
N ASN A 103 17.29 -7.65 -10.55
CA ASN A 103 18.51 -7.81 -11.37
C ASN A 103 18.17 -7.79 -12.86
N PHE A 104 17.08 -8.44 -13.26
CA PHE A 104 16.58 -8.40 -14.63
C PHE A 104 16.18 -6.99 -15.06
N MET A 105 15.48 -6.24 -14.19
CA MET A 105 15.03 -4.88 -14.50
C MET A 105 16.18 -3.86 -14.59
N LEU A 106 17.20 -4.01 -13.74
CA LEU A 106 18.33 -3.08 -13.66
C LEU A 106 19.54 -3.50 -14.51
N GLY A 107 19.59 -4.74 -14.99
CA GLY A 107 20.73 -5.30 -15.71
C GLY A 107 21.99 -5.44 -14.86
N ARG A 108 21.88 -5.37 -13.53
CA ARG A 108 23.02 -5.44 -12.58
C ARG A 108 22.70 -6.37 -11.42
N ASN A 109 23.69 -7.11 -10.95
CA ASN A 109 23.53 -7.95 -9.76
C ASN A 109 23.53 -7.10 -8.48
N LEU A 110 22.46 -7.20 -7.70
CA LEU A 110 22.36 -6.61 -6.37
C LEU A 110 23.24 -7.39 -5.40
N GLY A 111 24.15 -6.68 -4.72
CA GLY A 111 25.03 -7.27 -3.71
C GLY A 111 24.30 -7.74 -2.43
N TRP A 112 25.05 -8.40 -1.55
CA TRP A 112 24.56 -8.95 -0.27
C TRP A 112 23.88 -7.92 0.64
N TYR A 113 24.30 -6.65 0.58
CA TYR A 113 23.68 -5.55 1.34
C TYR A 113 22.17 -5.44 1.10
N TRP A 114 21.72 -5.48 -0.16
CA TRP A 114 20.31 -5.37 -0.51
C TRP A 114 19.50 -6.56 -0.01
N ARG A 115 20.11 -7.76 -0.04
CA ARG A 115 19.47 -8.98 0.46
C ARG A 115 19.22 -8.93 1.96
N ILE A 116 20.19 -8.47 2.75
CA ILE A 116 20.01 -8.31 4.21
C ILE A 116 19.01 -7.19 4.51
N CYS A 117 19.10 -6.08 3.78
CA CYS A 117 18.20 -4.95 3.97
C CYS A 117 16.73 -5.36 3.80
N TRP A 118 16.40 -6.02 2.68
CA TRP A 118 15.03 -6.42 2.39
C TRP A 118 14.54 -7.61 3.22
N SER A 119 15.39 -8.60 3.45
CA SER A 119 14.98 -9.82 4.16
C SER A 119 14.90 -9.67 5.68
N VAL A 120 15.67 -8.75 6.28
CA VAL A 120 15.82 -8.66 7.73
C VAL A 120 15.59 -7.24 8.23
N LEU A 121 16.30 -6.25 7.70
CA LEU A 121 16.29 -4.89 8.28
C LEU A 121 14.91 -4.23 8.16
N ILE A 122 14.29 -4.27 6.99
CA ILE A 122 12.95 -3.72 6.77
C ILE A 122 11.88 -4.41 7.65
N PRO A 123 11.71 -5.75 7.62
CA PRO A 123 10.68 -6.39 8.43
C PRO A 123 10.90 -6.19 9.94
N VAL A 124 12.15 -6.25 10.42
CA VAL A 124 12.45 -6.03 11.84
C VAL A 124 12.14 -4.59 12.27
N SER A 125 12.55 -3.60 11.49
CA SER A 125 12.25 -2.19 11.80
C SER A 125 10.75 -1.90 11.85
N LEU A 126 9.97 -2.47 10.92
CA LEU A 126 8.52 -2.34 10.90
C LEU A 126 7.85 -3.00 12.09
N ILE A 127 8.31 -4.18 12.52
CA ILE A 127 7.79 -4.86 13.72
C ILE A 127 8.07 -4.02 14.98
N ILE A 128 9.26 -3.42 15.08
CA ILE A 128 9.61 -2.54 16.20
C ILE A 128 8.69 -1.32 16.24
N ILE A 129 8.49 -0.65 15.10
CA ILE A 129 7.61 0.54 15.02
C ILE A 129 6.16 0.16 15.34
N LEU A 130 5.68 -0.99 14.84
CA LEU A 130 4.34 -1.49 15.16
C LEU A 130 4.20 -1.75 16.68
N GLY A 131 5.18 -2.41 17.29
CA GLY A 131 5.19 -2.64 18.74
C GLY A 131 5.15 -1.33 19.53
N TYR A 132 5.96 -0.35 19.13
CA TYR A 132 5.95 0.99 19.74
C TYR A 132 4.58 1.68 19.57
N SER A 133 3.99 1.60 18.38
CA SER A 133 2.68 2.21 18.08
C SER A 133 1.54 1.57 18.89
N ILE A 134 1.63 0.29 19.24
CA ILE A 134 0.62 -0.38 20.08
C ILE A 134 0.78 0.05 21.54
N ILE A 135 2.02 0.14 22.04
CA ILE A 135 2.28 0.56 23.43
C ILE A 135 1.88 2.02 23.67
N THR A 136 2.15 2.88 22.69
CA THR A 136 1.85 4.32 22.77
C THR A 136 0.45 4.68 22.28
N ILE A 137 -0.42 3.68 22.05
CA ILE A 137 -1.79 3.95 21.61
C ILE A 137 -2.53 4.68 22.74
N GLN A 138 -2.83 5.95 22.50
CA GLN A 138 -3.65 6.78 23.35
C GLN A 138 -4.69 7.42 22.45
N LEU A 139 -5.94 7.50 22.91
CA LEU A 139 -6.96 8.20 22.14
C LEU A 139 -6.50 9.66 21.97
N PRO A 140 -6.50 10.21 20.74
CA PRO A 140 -6.17 11.61 20.54
C PRO A 140 -7.13 12.46 21.38
N THR A 141 -6.63 13.51 22.01
CA THR A 141 -7.45 14.47 22.74
C THR A 141 -7.19 15.84 22.14
N MET A 142 -8.23 16.54 21.71
CA MET A 142 -8.13 17.92 21.24
C MET A 142 -8.48 18.85 22.39
N ASN A 143 -7.55 19.73 22.76
CA ASN A 143 -7.74 20.76 23.77
C ASN A 143 -8.29 20.24 25.12
N GLY A 144 -7.90 19.02 25.53
CA GLY A 144 -8.35 18.39 26.77
C GLY A 144 -9.81 17.91 26.75
N GLN A 145 -10.49 17.93 25.60
CA GLN A 145 -11.82 17.39 25.43
C GLN A 145 -11.76 15.99 24.78
N TYR A 146 -12.57 15.07 25.30
CA TYR A 146 -12.71 13.74 24.72
C TYR A 146 -13.45 13.82 23.39
N PHE A 147 -13.02 12.99 22.43
CA PHE A 147 -13.72 12.87 21.15
C PHE A 147 -15.18 12.47 21.36
N PRO A 148 -16.13 13.11 20.67
CA PRO A 148 -17.53 12.70 20.72
C PRO A 148 -17.68 11.27 20.20
N THR A 149 -18.57 10.51 20.81
CA THR A 149 -18.77 9.07 20.52
C THR A 149 -19.04 8.81 19.04
N SER A 150 -19.71 9.72 18.34
CA SER A 150 -19.97 9.61 16.89
C SER A 150 -18.67 9.57 16.06
N LEU A 151 -17.68 10.43 16.38
CA LEU A 151 -16.38 10.43 15.69
C LEU A 151 -15.59 9.16 16.00
N TYR A 152 -15.68 8.66 17.22
CA TYR A 152 -15.06 7.40 17.61
C TYR A 152 -15.61 6.20 16.81
N VAL A 153 -16.95 6.10 16.69
CA VAL A 153 -17.60 5.05 15.89
C VAL A 153 -17.20 5.16 14.41
N CYS A 154 -17.27 6.37 13.83
CA CYS A 154 -16.84 6.60 12.45
C CYS A 154 -15.36 6.26 12.23
N GLY A 155 -14.50 6.58 13.19
CA GLY A 155 -13.07 6.28 13.15
C GLY A 155 -12.77 4.79 13.04
N TRP A 156 -13.42 3.96 13.87
CA TRP A 156 -13.25 2.50 13.82
C TRP A 156 -13.82 1.84 12.56
N MET A 157 -14.77 2.47 11.87
CA MET A 157 -15.30 1.95 10.61
C MET A 157 -14.25 1.95 9.49
N ILE A 158 -13.28 2.88 9.52
CA ILE A 158 -12.21 2.98 8.52
C ILE A 158 -11.34 1.70 8.49
N PRO A 159 -10.65 1.31 9.58
CA PRO A 159 -9.82 0.11 9.58
C PRO A 159 -10.63 -1.17 9.35
N VAL A 160 -11.87 -1.23 9.86
CA VAL A 160 -12.77 -2.37 9.59
C VAL A 160 -13.05 -2.50 8.09
N THR A 161 -13.32 -1.40 7.40
CA THR A 161 -13.56 -1.39 5.96
C THR A 161 -12.33 -1.87 5.19
N VAL A 162 -11.13 -1.40 5.57
CA VAL A 162 -9.88 -1.83 4.93
C VAL A 162 -9.64 -3.33 5.12
N LEU A 163 -9.79 -3.84 6.35
CA LEU A 163 -9.63 -5.26 6.65
C LEU A 163 -10.66 -6.11 5.89
N LEU A 164 -11.91 -5.65 5.78
CA LEU A 164 -12.95 -6.34 5.03
C LEU A 164 -12.60 -6.45 3.54
N VAL A 165 -12.05 -5.39 2.92
CA VAL A 165 -11.62 -5.44 1.51
C VAL A 165 -10.50 -6.47 1.30
N ILE A 166 -9.52 -6.53 2.22
CA ILE A 166 -8.43 -7.52 2.16
C ILE A 166 -8.98 -8.95 2.31
N VAL A 167 -9.82 -9.19 3.33
CA VAL A 167 -10.42 -10.51 3.59
C VAL A 167 -11.32 -10.95 2.43
N PHE A 168 -12.15 -10.05 1.91
CA PHE A 168 -13.02 -10.33 0.76
C PHE A 168 -12.22 -10.59 -0.51
N GLY A 169 -11.18 -9.80 -0.76
CA GLY A 169 -10.25 -10.01 -1.87
C GLY A 169 -9.58 -11.39 -1.79
N PHE A 170 -9.11 -11.78 -0.61
CA PHE A 170 -8.53 -13.10 -0.37
C PHE A 170 -9.55 -14.24 -0.52
N ALA A 171 -10.77 -14.07 0.01
CA ALA A 171 -11.84 -15.07 -0.14
C ALA A 171 -12.21 -15.24 -1.62
N HIS A 172 -12.32 -14.15 -2.37
CA HIS A 172 -12.61 -14.17 -3.81
C HIS A 172 -11.50 -14.88 -4.60
N THR A 173 -10.22 -14.62 -4.29
CA THR A 173 -9.10 -15.30 -4.98
C THR A 173 -9.04 -16.79 -4.66
N VAL A 174 -9.28 -17.19 -3.41
CA VAL A 174 -9.35 -18.60 -3.01
C VAL A 174 -10.51 -19.31 -3.69
N ASN A 175 -11.69 -18.68 -3.76
CA ASN A 175 -12.87 -19.27 -4.41
C ASN A 175 -12.64 -19.52 -5.91
N GLY A 176 -11.98 -18.58 -6.60
CA GLY A 176 -11.62 -18.68 -8.02
C GLY A 176 -10.37 -19.52 -8.31
N ALA A 177 -9.66 -20.02 -7.29
CA ALA A 177 -8.47 -20.83 -7.49
C ALA A 177 -8.81 -22.25 -7.98
N PRO A 178 -8.04 -22.82 -8.92
CA PRO A 178 -8.25 -24.18 -9.39
C PRO A 178 -7.88 -25.20 -8.30
N GLY A 179 -8.84 -25.98 -7.83
CA GLY A 179 -8.65 -27.04 -6.84
C GLY A 179 -10.00 -27.63 -6.38
N GLN A 180 -10.02 -28.92 -6.02
CA GLN A 180 -11.26 -29.57 -5.56
C GLN A 180 -11.49 -29.40 -4.05
N SER A 181 -10.41 -29.32 -3.26
CA SER A 181 -10.48 -29.10 -1.80
C SER A 181 -10.05 -27.68 -1.40
N LEU A 182 -10.59 -27.21 -0.28
CA LEU A 182 -10.31 -25.86 0.25
C LEU A 182 -8.83 -25.68 0.62
N THR A 183 -8.18 -26.75 1.12
CA THR A 183 -6.74 -26.77 1.42
C THR A 183 -5.88 -26.71 0.17
N GLN A 184 -6.29 -27.35 -0.93
CA GLN A 184 -5.59 -27.26 -2.21
C GLN A 184 -5.73 -25.87 -2.83
N LYS A 185 -6.94 -25.29 -2.81
CA LYS A 185 -7.18 -23.91 -3.27
C LYS A 185 -6.35 -22.89 -2.49
N LEU A 186 -6.28 -23.04 -1.17
CA LEU A 186 -5.48 -22.18 -0.30
C LEU A 186 -3.98 -22.33 -0.61
N LYS A 187 -3.47 -23.56 -0.74
CA LYS A 187 -2.08 -23.82 -1.12
C LYS A 187 -1.74 -23.22 -2.47
N THR A 188 -2.59 -23.39 -3.48
CA THR A 188 -2.39 -22.83 -4.83
C THR A 188 -2.41 -21.29 -4.84
N SER A 189 -3.19 -20.66 -3.95
CA SER A 189 -3.29 -19.20 -3.87
C SER A 189 -2.00 -18.52 -3.38
N PHE A 190 -1.18 -19.24 -2.60
CA PHE A 190 0.13 -18.74 -2.15
C PHE A 190 1.24 -18.88 -3.21
N TYR A 191 0.99 -19.58 -4.32
CA TYR A 191 1.95 -19.66 -5.43
C TYR A 191 1.63 -18.62 -6.51
N PRO A 192 2.66 -18.05 -7.16
CA PRO A 192 2.46 -17.14 -8.27
C PRO A 192 1.71 -17.83 -9.42
N LYS A 193 0.84 -17.07 -10.10
CA LYS A 193 0.10 -17.58 -11.25
C LYS A 193 1.07 -18.06 -12.33
N LYS A 194 0.70 -19.10 -13.10
CA LYS A 194 1.48 -19.54 -14.27
C LYS A 194 1.66 -18.44 -15.33
N SER A 195 0.76 -17.46 -15.36
CA SER A 195 0.84 -16.29 -16.22
C SER A 195 1.74 -15.17 -15.68
N TRP A 196 2.35 -15.35 -14.50
CA TRP A 196 3.23 -14.35 -13.88
C TRP A 196 4.45 -14.04 -14.77
N GLY A 197 4.90 -12.79 -14.68
CA GLY A 197 6.00 -12.22 -15.47
C GLY A 197 5.62 -10.90 -16.15
N PRO A 198 6.57 -10.30 -16.90
CA PRO A 198 6.35 -9.02 -17.58
C PRO A 198 5.13 -9.03 -18.52
N LYS A 199 4.40 -7.91 -18.57
CA LYS A 199 3.19 -7.75 -19.39
C LYS A 199 3.47 -7.82 -20.90
N LYS A 200 4.63 -7.33 -21.35
CA LYS A 200 5.04 -7.33 -22.76
C LYS A 200 5.64 -8.70 -23.14
N THR A 201 5.17 -9.30 -24.23
CA THR A 201 5.60 -10.63 -24.68
C THR A 201 7.12 -10.74 -24.86
N ASN A 202 7.76 -9.77 -25.54
CA ASN A 202 9.20 -9.81 -25.80
C ASN A 202 10.01 -9.83 -24.49
N HIS A 203 9.71 -8.92 -23.56
CA HIS A 203 10.39 -8.86 -22.26
C HIS A 203 10.12 -10.10 -21.40
N ARG A 204 8.98 -10.76 -21.61
CA ARG A 204 8.64 -11.98 -20.88
C ARG A 204 9.48 -13.17 -21.33
N GLU A 205 9.80 -13.27 -22.62
CA GLU A 205 10.72 -14.29 -23.11
C GLU A 205 12.15 -14.02 -22.62
N ASP A 206 12.60 -12.77 -22.68
CA ASP A 206 13.91 -12.38 -22.14
C ASP A 206 14.04 -12.70 -20.64
N TRP A 207 12.99 -12.41 -19.86
CA TRP A 207 12.93 -12.75 -18.44
C TRP A 207 13.00 -14.26 -18.20
N LYS A 208 12.29 -15.07 -18.99
CA LYS A 208 12.36 -16.55 -18.88
C LYS A 208 13.75 -17.07 -19.19
N ILE A 209 14.44 -16.50 -20.18
CA ILE A 209 15.81 -16.87 -20.54
C ILE A 209 16.75 -16.53 -19.39
N HIS A 210 16.64 -15.31 -18.84
CA HIS A 210 17.41 -14.89 -17.67
C HIS A 210 17.18 -15.82 -16.47
N ILE A 211 15.92 -16.17 -16.20
CA ILE A 211 15.57 -17.05 -15.10
C ILE A 211 16.13 -18.46 -15.26
N LYS A 212 16.08 -19.00 -16.48
CA LYS A 212 16.70 -20.29 -16.79
C LYS A 212 18.21 -20.27 -16.60
N SER A 213 18.88 -19.19 -17.01
CA SER A 213 20.34 -19.06 -16.89
C SER A 213 20.83 -19.11 -15.43
N LEU A 214 20.04 -18.54 -14.51
CA LEU A 214 20.35 -18.53 -13.08
C LEU A 214 20.03 -19.85 -12.36
N ASN A 215 19.15 -20.68 -12.92
CA ASN A 215 18.86 -22.02 -12.39
C ASN A 215 19.82 -23.10 -12.93
N SER A 216 20.59 -22.80 -13.98
CA SER A 216 21.59 -23.72 -14.55
C SER A 216 22.98 -23.63 -13.93
N THR A 217 23.22 -22.60 -13.11
CA THR A 217 24.42 -22.38 -12.29
C THR A 217 24.16 -22.77 -10.85
#